data_AF-A0AAW2KSM4-F1
#
_entry.id   AF-A0AAW2KSM4-F1
#
_cell.length_a   1.000
_cell.length_b   1.000
_cell.length_c   1.000
_cell.angle_alpha   90.00
_cell.angle_beta   90.00
_cell.angle_gamma   90.00
#
_symmetry.space_group_name_H-M   'P 1'
#
loop_
_entity.id
_entity.type
_entity.pdbx_description
1 polymer ?
#
loop_
_entity_poly.entity_id
_entity_poly.type
_entity_poly.pdbx_seq_one_letter_code
_entity_poly.pdbx_strand_id
1 'polypeptide(L)'
;MFEEKRSILEPAGALSLAGAEAYCKYYGLKGANVVAVTSGANMNFDRLRLVTELADVGRRKEAVLATYLPESPGGFNRFCELMGGRSYVKDELLCRFVFPERPGALMKFLDALSPLWNISLFHYRAQGETGANVLVGIQVVDTEMDEFRDRANSLGYVYEVETRNEAFQLLMR
;
A
#
# COMPACT_ATOMS: atom_id res chain seq x y z
N MET A 1 15.12 16.76 -12.86
CA MET A 1 16.58 16.41 -12.86
C MET A 1 16.84 14.96 -13.23
N PHE A 2 16.41 13.97 -12.44
CA PHE A 2 16.48 12.56 -12.87
C PHE A 2 15.56 12.26 -14.07
N GLU A 3 14.29 12.69 -14.02
CA GLU A 3 13.32 12.43 -15.11
C GLU A 3 13.75 13.05 -16.45
N GLU A 4 14.33 14.24 -16.43
CA GLU A 4 14.70 14.98 -17.65
C GLU A 4 16.12 14.69 -18.14
N LYS A 5 17.08 14.54 -17.23
CA LYS A 5 18.52 14.48 -17.56
C LYS A 5 19.19 13.18 -17.14
N ARG A 6 18.46 12.26 -16.49
CA ARG A 6 18.95 10.97 -15.97
C ARG A 6 20.18 11.09 -15.06
N SER A 7 20.33 12.23 -14.41
CA SER A 7 21.40 12.48 -13.45
C SER A 7 20.86 12.29 -12.03
N ILE A 8 21.68 11.68 -11.17
CA ILE A 8 21.37 11.44 -9.77
C ILE A 8 22.23 12.41 -8.95
N LEU A 9 21.58 13.28 -8.19
CA LEU A 9 22.23 14.17 -7.25
C LEU A 9 21.98 13.69 -5.83
N GLU A 10 22.93 13.97 -4.95
CA GLU A 10 22.65 13.95 -3.52
C GLU A 10 21.83 15.18 -3.10
N PRO A 11 21.19 15.17 -1.91
CA PRO A 11 20.34 16.28 -1.46
C PRO A 11 21.06 17.65 -1.48
N ALA A 12 22.32 17.70 -1.07
CA ALA A 12 23.12 18.93 -1.09
C ALA A 12 23.41 19.40 -2.53
N GLY A 13 23.64 18.47 -3.46
CA GLY A 13 23.85 18.79 -4.88
C GLY A 13 22.62 19.30 -5.59
N ALA A 14 21.43 18.93 -5.12
CA ALA A 14 20.15 19.43 -5.63
C ALA A 14 19.74 20.80 -5.04
N LEU A 15 20.40 21.27 -3.97
CA LEU A 15 20.02 22.49 -3.25
C LEU A 15 20.06 23.73 -4.13
N SER A 16 21.08 23.87 -4.98
CA SER A 16 21.23 25.02 -5.88
C SER A 16 20.10 25.09 -6.91
N LEU A 17 19.62 23.92 -7.37
CA LEU A 17 18.51 23.83 -8.30
C LEU A 17 17.18 24.21 -7.60
N ALA A 18 16.93 23.67 -6.41
CA ALA A 18 15.76 24.01 -5.62
C ALA A 18 15.72 25.50 -5.26
N GLY A 19 16.88 26.07 -4.90
CA GLY A 19 17.03 27.50 -4.63
C GLY A 19 16.77 28.36 -5.87
N ALA A 20 17.29 27.97 -7.03
CA ALA A 20 17.05 28.67 -8.28
C ALA A 20 15.56 28.68 -8.66
N GLU A 21 14.87 27.54 -8.52
CA GLU A 21 13.43 27.45 -8.78
C GLU A 21 12.62 28.30 -7.81
N ALA A 22 12.93 28.23 -6.51
CA ALA A 22 12.31 29.07 -5.49
C ALA A 22 12.54 30.57 -5.75
N TYR A 23 13.75 30.96 -6.17
CA TYR A 23 14.11 32.33 -6.51
C TYR A 23 13.31 32.85 -7.71
N CYS A 24 13.24 32.07 -8.80
CA CYS A 24 12.42 32.41 -9.97
C CYS A 24 10.96 32.60 -9.60
N LYS A 25 10.41 31.72 -8.76
CA LYS A 25 9.02 31.81 -8.29
C LYS A 25 8.79 33.04 -7.42
N TYR A 26 9.70 33.33 -6.50
CA TYR A 26 9.59 34.46 -5.59
C TYR A 26 9.61 35.81 -6.32
N TYR A 27 10.52 35.96 -7.28
CA TYR A 27 10.67 37.21 -8.05
C TYR A 27 9.83 37.24 -9.33
N GLY A 28 9.06 36.19 -9.62
CA GLY A 28 8.22 36.11 -10.82
C GLY A 28 8.99 36.15 -12.14
N LEU A 29 10.24 35.67 -12.16
CA LEU A 29 11.10 35.70 -13.33
C LEU A 29 10.53 34.80 -14.44
N LYS A 30 10.36 35.36 -15.63
CA LYS A 30 9.92 34.65 -16.84
C LYS A 30 10.86 34.96 -17.99
N GLY A 31 11.29 33.93 -18.74
CA GLY A 31 12.18 34.08 -19.89
C GLY A 31 13.64 34.43 -19.55
N ALA A 32 14.03 34.36 -18.28
CA ALA A 32 15.41 34.60 -17.86
C ALA A 32 16.25 33.31 -17.93
N ASN A 33 17.52 33.45 -18.31
CA ASN A 33 18.49 32.35 -18.25
C ASN A 33 19.05 32.26 -16.83
N VAL A 34 18.79 31.14 -16.16
CA VAL A 34 19.28 30.88 -14.80
C VAL A 34 20.24 29.71 -14.84
N VAL A 35 21.42 29.90 -14.26
CA VAL A 35 22.46 28.87 -14.16
C VAL A 35 22.57 28.46 -12.70
N ALA A 36 22.34 27.18 -12.42
CA ALA A 36 22.54 26.57 -11.11
C ALA A 36 23.69 25.56 -11.19
N VAL A 37 24.65 25.67 -10.27
CA VAL A 37 25.76 24.71 -10.15
C VAL A 37 25.36 23.61 -9.18
N THR A 38 25.17 22.41 -9.70
CA THR A 38 24.87 21.22 -8.89
C THR A 38 26.16 20.48 -8.58
N SER A 39 26.47 20.26 -7.30
CA SER A 39 27.71 19.60 -6.88
C SER A 39 27.44 18.33 -6.08
N GLY A 40 28.13 17.25 -6.41
CA GLY A 40 28.04 16.00 -5.65
C GLY A 40 26.90 15.08 -6.10
N ALA A 41 27.25 13.80 -6.18
CA ALA A 41 26.38 12.71 -6.60
C ALA A 41 26.57 11.50 -5.67
N ASN A 42 26.96 11.75 -4.42
CA ASN A 42 27.24 10.71 -3.43
C ASN A 42 25.95 10.09 -2.88
N MET A 43 25.27 9.33 -3.75
CA MET A 43 24.01 8.63 -3.46
C MET A 43 24.22 7.12 -3.38
N ASN A 44 23.42 6.48 -2.53
CA ASN A 44 23.29 5.03 -2.45
C ASN A 44 21.80 4.63 -2.46
N PHE A 45 21.52 3.32 -2.52
CA PHE A 45 20.15 2.81 -2.63
C PHE A 45 19.27 3.18 -1.42
N ASP A 46 19.80 3.17 -0.21
CA ASP A 46 19.05 3.55 1.00
C ASP A 46 18.64 5.03 0.98
N ARG A 47 19.57 5.91 0.59
CA ARG A 47 19.32 7.35 0.49
C ARG A 47 18.38 7.68 -0.66
N LEU A 48 18.45 6.94 -1.78
CA LEU A 48 17.51 7.08 -2.90
C LEU A 48 16.09 6.80 -2.43
N ARG A 49 15.89 5.68 -1.72
CA ARG A 49 14.58 5.31 -1.17
C ARG A 49 14.02 6.40 -0.27
N LEU A 50 14.81 6.91 0.67
CA LEU A 50 14.39 8.00 1.56
C LEU A 50 14.01 9.28 0.79
N VAL A 51 14.80 9.66 -0.21
CA VAL A 51 14.52 10.83 -1.05
C VAL A 51 13.22 10.63 -1.84
N THR A 52 12.96 9.43 -2.37
CA THR A 52 11.72 9.09 -3.06
C THR A 52 10.52 9.17 -2.12
N GLU A 53 10.60 8.55 -0.93
CA GLU A 53 9.53 8.58 0.08
C GLU A 53 9.21 10.03 0.50
N LEU A 54 10.23 10.85 0.78
CA LEU A 54 10.03 12.27 1.14
C LEU A 54 9.48 13.11 -0.01
N ALA A 55 9.89 12.85 -1.25
CA ALA A 55 9.35 13.51 -2.43
C ALA A 55 7.86 13.15 -2.64
N ASP A 56 7.44 11.93 -2.31
CA ASP A 56 6.05 11.51 -2.37
C ASP A 56 5.19 12.17 -1.27
N VAL A 57 5.71 12.27 -0.04
CA VAL A 57 5.05 13.02 1.05
C VAL A 57 4.88 14.50 0.68
N GLY A 58 5.93 15.13 0.14
CA GLY A 58 5.90 16.53 -0.30
C GLY A 58 4.90 16.81 -1.43
N ARG A 59 4.57 15.78 -2.24
CA ARG A 59 3.56 15.87 -3.31
C ARG A 59 2.12 15.87 -2.80
N ARG A 60 1.87 15.81 -1.47
CA ARG A 60 0.53 15.77 -0.85
C ARG A 60 -0.40 14.75 -1.54
N LYS A 61 0.13 13.58 -1.90
CA LYS A 61 -0.64 12.54 -2.57
C LYS A 61 -1.49 11.69 -1.61
N GLU A 62 -1.39 11.92 -0.31
CA GLU A 62 -2.10 11.13 0.70
C GLU A 62 -2.93 12.01 1.65
N ALA A 63 -4.13 11.55 2.01
CA ALA A 63 -5.09 12.23 2.87
C ALA A 63 -5.53 11.33 4.03
N VAL A 64 -5.78 11.92 5.21
CA VAL A 64 -6.27 11.23 6.42
C VAL A 64 -7.71 11.70 6.71
N LEU A 65 -8.64 10.74 6.93
CA LEU A 65 -10.07 10.98 7.14
C LEU A 65 -10.54 10.37 8.49
N ALA A 66 -11.55 10.96 9.15
CA ALA A 66 -12.18 10.42 10.36
C ALA A 66 -13.72 10.49 10.27
N THR A 67 -14.44 9.42 10.64
CA THR A 67 -15.91 9.30 10.51
C THR A 67 -16.56 8.55 11.69
N TYR A 68 -17.89 8.69 11.86
CA TYR A 68 -18.71 8.05 12.90
C TYR A 68 -19.32 6.73 12.39
N LEU A 69 -19.26 5.65 13.18
CA LEU A 69 -19.76 4.31 12.82
C LEU A 69 -20.95 3.88 13.71
N PRO A 70 -22.10 3.49 13.14
CA PRO A 70 -23.24 2.95 13.90
C PRO A 70 -23.15 1.44 14.21
N GLU A 71 -23.58 1.02 15.41
CA GLU A 71 -23.54 -0.36 15.92
C GLU A 71 -24.70 -1.24 15.39
N SER A 72 -24.48 -1.93 14.27
CA SER A 72 -25.40 -2.90 13.64
C SER A 72 -24.64 -4.08 13.02
N PRO A 73 -25.22 -5.29 12.85
CA PRO A 73 -24.55 -6.41 12.16
C PRO A 73 -24.10 -6.02 10.75
N GLY A 74 -22.81 -6.21 10.44
CA GLY A 74 -22.17 -5.73 9.21
C GLY A 74 -21.68 -4.26 9.24
N GLY A 75 -22.00 -3.49 10.29
CA GLY A 75 -21.62 -2.08 10.44
C GLY A 75 -20.11 -1.89 10.64
N PHE A 76 -19.52 -2.56 11.63
CA PHE A 76 -18.07 -2.56 11.84
C PHE A 76 -17.29 -3.13 10.63
N ASN A 77 -17.88 -4.07 9.88
CA ASN A 77 -17.33 -4.52 8.60
C ASN A 77 -17.37 -3.42 7.52
N ARG A 78 -18.46 -2.67 7.44
CA ARG A 78 -18.59 -1.46 6.59
C ARG A 78 -17.63 -0.34 6.94
N PHE A 79 -17.21 -0.23 8.19
CA PHE A 79 -16.27 0.80 8.64
C PHE A 79 -14.82 0.35 8.57
N CYS A 80 -14.52 -0.93 8.78
CA CYS A 80 -13.22 -1.50 8.43
C CYS A 80 -13.04 -1.59 6.89
N GLU A 81 -14.13 -1.76 6.12
CA GLU A 81 -14.24 -1.50 4.65
C GLU A 81 -13.93 -0.04 4.30
N LEU A 82 -14.20 0.91 5.19
CA LEU A 82 -13.94 2.33 4.98
C LEU A 82 -12.57 2.80 5.53
N MET A 83 -11.97 2.14 6.53
CA MET A 83 -10.85 2.70 7.34
C MET A 83 -9.72 1.74 7.83
N GLY A 84 -9.82 0.42 7.71
CA GLY A 84 -8.63 -0.46 7.84
C GLY A 84 -7.94 -0.70 9.21
N GLY A 85 -8.64 -0.96 10.33
CA GLY A 85 -8.01 -1.43 11.60
C GLY A 85 -8.88 -2.43 12.41
N ARG A 86 -8.27 -3.46 13.02
CA ARG A 86 -8.96 -4.71 13.48
C ARG A 86 -9.60 -4.69 14.88
N SER A 87 -10.70 -5.45 14.99
CA SER A 87 -11.33 -5.99 16.20
C SER A 87 -11.02 -7.49 16.32
N TYR A 88 -11.06 -8.07 17.53
CA TYR A 88 -10.95 -9.53 17.71
C TYR A 88 -12.14 -10.20 17.02
N VAL A 89 -11.87 -10.86 15.89
CA VAL A 89 -12.88 -11.54 15.10
C VAL A 89 -12.79 -13.03 15.39
N LYS A 90 -13.89 -13.59 15.91
CA LYS A 90 -13.97 -15.03 16.19
C LYS A 90 -13.87 -15.83 14.89
N ASP A 91 -13.12 -16.92 14.95
CA ASP A 91 -12.90 -17.85 13.84
C ASP A 91 -12.24 -17.16 12.62
N GLU A 92 -11.42 -16.13 12.86
CA GLU A 92 -10.69 -15.41 11.80
C GLU A 92 -9.44 -16.19 11.33
N LEU A 93 -9.49 -16.59 10.06
CA LEU A 93 -8.37 -17.13 9.31
C LEU A 93 -7.61 -16.00 8.61
N LEU A 94 -6.31 -15.90 8.88
CA LEU A 94 -5.44 -14.94 8.22
C LEU A 94 -4.78 -15.58 7.02
N CYS A 95 -5.01 -15.01 5.85
CA CYS A 95 -4.42 -15.46 4.61
C CYS A 95 -3.73 -14.31 3.89
N ARG A 96 -2.52 -14.54 3.40
CA ARG A 96 -1.83 -13.65 2.49
C ARG A 96 -1.97 -14.19 1.08
N PHE A 97 -2.67 -13.47 0.22
CA PHE A 97 -2.82 -13.77 -1.20
C PHE A 97 -1.87 -12.91 -2.04
N VAL A 98 -1.39 -13.47 -3.15
CA VAL A 98 -0.67 -12.74 -4.20
C VAL A 98 -1.60 -12.61 -5.40
N PHE A 99 -2.07 -11.40 -5.65
CA PHE A 99 -2.97 -11.13 -6.77
C PHE A 99 -2.16 -10.94 -8.05
N PRO A 100 -2.56 -11.58 -9.17
CA PRO A 100 -1.92 -11.34 -10.45
C PRO A 100 -2.18 -9.91 -10.94
N GLU A 101 -1.24 -9.33 -11.70
CA GLU A 101 -1.38 -8.00 -12.32
C GLU A 101 -2.34 -8.04 -13.53
N ARG A 102 -3.60 -8.42 -13.29
CA ARG A 102 -4.65 -8.43 -14.32
C ARG A 102 -5.90 -7.72 -13.79
N PRO A 103 -6.55 -6.88 -14.61
CA PRO A 103 -7.83 -6.27 -14.24
C PRO A 103 -8.85 -7.33 -13.81
N GLY A 104 -9.61 -7.05 -12.75
CA GLY A 104 -10.66 -7.93 -12.25
C GLY A 104 -10.20 -9.01 -11.26
N ALA A 105 -8.90 -9.10 -10.92
CA ALA A 105 -8.40 -10.09 -9.97
C ALA A 105 -9.07 -9.99 -8.59
N LEU A 106 -9.31 -8.76 -8.10
CA LEU A 106 -10.03 -8.48 -6.87
C LEU A 106 -11.49 -8.92 -6.93
N MET A 107 -12.19 -8.60 -8.02
CA MET A 107 -13.59 -8.99 -8.17
C MET A 107 -13.72 -10.51 -8.22
N LYS A 108 -12.86 -11.19 -8.98
CA LYS A 108 -12.82 -12.66 -9.01
C LYS A 108 -12.61 -13.28 -7.62
N PHE A 109 -11.79 -12.64 -6.78
CA PHE A 109 -11.60 -13.06 -5.38
C PHE A 109 -12.88 -12.90 -4.56
N LEU A 110 -13.47 -11.70 -4.59
CA LEU A 110 -14.67 -11.38 -3.82
C LEU A 110 -15.85 -12.26 -4.25
N ASP A 111 -16.06 -12.46 -5.54
CA ASP A 111 -17.13 -13.30 -6.08
C ASP A 111 -17.00 -14.78 -5.68
N ALA A 112 -15.77 -15.25 -5.42
CA ALA A 112 -15.53 -16.64 -5.07
C ALA A 112 -15.68 -16.93 -3.58
N LEU A 113 -15.33 -15.97 -2.71
CA LEU A 113 -15.20 -16.18 -1.26
C LEU A 113 -16.22 -15.39 -0.42
N SER A 114 -16.52 -14.13 -0.78
CA SER A 114 -17.40 -13.25 0.00
C SER A 114 -18.85 -13.76 0.17
N PRO A 115 -19.46 -14.47 -0.82
CA PRO A 115 -20.81 -15.01 -0.64
C PRO A 115 -20.90 -16.12 0.40
N LEU A 116 -19.79 -16.80 0.69
CA LEU A 116 -19.74 -17.97 1.57
C LEU A 116 -19.15 -17.60 2.94
N TRP A 117 -18.15 -16.73 2.97
CA TRP A 117 -17.44 -16.36 4.19
C TRP A 117 -17.35 -14.85 4.36
N ASN A 118 -17.52 -14.41 5.60
CA ASN A 118 -17.39 -13.00 5.93
C ASN A 118 -15.92 -12.59 5.93
N ILE A 119 -15.57 -11.55 5.16
CA ILE A 119 -14.23 -10.96 5.16
C ILE A 119 -14.16 -9.93 6.28
N SER A 120 -13.26 -10.11 7.24
CA SER A 120 -13.07 -9.27 8.43
C SER A 120 -11.88 -8.31 8.34
N LEU A 121 -10.94 -8.57 7.42
CA LEU A 121 -9.87 -7.64 7.08
C LEU A 121 -9.60 -7.72 5.58
N PHE A 122 -9.36 -6.57 4.99
CA PHE A 122 -8.76 -6.48 3.67
C PHE A 122 -7.67 -5.40 3.65
N HIS A 123 -6.41 -5.82 3.63
CA HIS A 123 -5.27 -4.90 3.51
C HIS A 123 -4.55 -5.16 2.19
N TYR A 124 -4.63 -4.18 1.29
CA TYR A 124 -4.06 -4.25 -0.03
C TYR A 124 -2.79 -3.40 -0.11
N ARG A 125 -1.69 -4.01 -0.58
CA ARG A 125 -0.47 -3.30 -0.89
C ARG A 125 0.03 -3.69 -2.28
N ALA A 126 0.04 -2.72 -3.20
CA ALA A 126 0.73 -2.88 -4.47
C ALA A 126 2.24 -2.92 -4.21
N GLN A 127 2.90 -4.02 -4.58
CA GLN A 127 4.34 -4.19 -4.33
C GLN A 127 5.03 -4.86 -5.54
N GLY A 128 5.47 -4.04 -6.51
CA GLY A 128 6.42 -4.43 -7.56
C GLY A 128 5.93 -5.43 -8.63
N GLU A 129 6.82 -5.75 -9.59
CA GLU A 129 6.56 -6.46 -10.87
C GLU A 129 5.97 -7.89 -10.77
N THR A 130 5.90 -8.47 -9.57
CA THR A 130 5.44 -9.84 -9.32
C THR A 130 3.97 -9.95 -8.89
N GLY A 131 3.27 -8.84 -8.67
CA GLY A 131 1.86 -8.81 -8.25
C GLY A 131 1.61 -8.00 -6.98
N ALA A 132 0.34 -7.99 -6.52
CA ALA A 132 -0.06 -7.27 -5.32
C ALA A 132 -0.21 -8.21 -4.12
N ASN A 133 0.41 -7.86 -3.00
CA ASN A 133 0.24 -8.60 -1.75
C ASN A 133 -1.04 -8.13 -1.06
N VAL A 134 -1.90 -9.08 -0.72
CA VAL A 134 -3.19 -8.82 -0.07
C VAL A 134 -3.27 -9.66 1.19
N LEU A 135 -3.33 -8.99 2.34
CA LEU A 135 -3.61 -9.65 3.61
C LEU A 135 -5.12 -9.61 3.85
N VAL A 136 -5.71 -10.79 3.99
CA VAL A 136 -7.15 -10.96 4.18
C VAL A 136 -7.42 -11.69 5.49
N GLY A 137 -8.39 -11.21 6.24
CA GLY A 137 -9.01 -11.92 7.35
C GLY A 137 -10.35 -12.46 6.89
N ILE A 138 -10.58 -13.76 7.08
CA ILE A 138 -11.79 -14.43 6.62
C ILE A 138 -12.33 -15.24 7.79
N GLN A 139 -13.62 -15.09 8.11
CA GLN A 139 -14.27 -15.89 9.14
C GLN A 139 -14.63 -17.26 8.59
N VAL A 140 -13.83 -18.26 8.94
CA VAL A 140 -14.00 -19.65 8.50
C VAL A 140 -14.02 -20.51 9.75
N VAL A 141 -15.13 -21.20 9.99
CA VAL A 141 -15.21 -22.17 11.09
C VAL A 141 -14.37 -23.40 10.75
N ASP A 142 -13.80 -24.05 11.77
CA ASP A 142 -12.90 -25.20 11.58
C ASP A 142 -13.51 -26.32 10.70
N THR A 143 -14.84 -26.49 10.73
CA THR A 143 -15.57 -27.48 9.93
C THR A 143 -15.63 -27.16 8.44
N GLU A 144 -15.44 -25.90 8.05
CA GLU A 144 -15.52 -25.42 6.66
C GLU A 144 -14.12 -25.24 6.02
N MET A 145 -13.05 -25.54 6.76
CA MET A 145 -11.68 -25.29 6.32
C MET A 145 -11.30 -26.06 5.04
N ASP A 146 -11.82 -27.26 4.83
CA ASP A 146 -11.55 -28.03 3.62
C ASP A 146 -12.27 -27.42 2.41
N GLU A 147 -13.52 -26.99 2.56
CA GLU A 147 -14.28 -26.29 1.52
C GLU A 147 -13.61 -24.95 1.16
N PHE A 148 -13.15 -24.20 2.18
CA PHE A 148 -12.38 -22.98 1.97
C PHE A 148 -11.12 -23.24 1.14
N ARG A 149 -10.35 -24.30 1.47
CA ARG A 149 -9.12 -24.65 0.73
C ARG A 149 -9.43 -25.01 -0.71
N ASP A 150 -10.44 -25.82 -0.96
CA ASP A 150 -10.84 -26.19 -2.32
C ASP A 150 -11.24 -24.95 -3.14
N ARG A 151 -12.00 -24.05 -2.53
CA ARG A 151 -12.41 -22.80 -3.17
C ARG A 151 -11.23 -21.85 -3.41
N ALA A 152 -10.34 -21.68 -2.43
CA ALA A 152 -9.15 -20.85 -2.57
C ALA A 152 -8.19 -21.40 -3.63
N ASN A 153 -7.99 -22.72 -3.69
CA ASN A 153 -7.19 -23.38 -4.73
C ASN A 153 -7.81 -23.18 -6.12
N SER A 154 -9.15 -23.22 -6.23
CA SER A 154 -9.85 -23.00 -7.51
C SER A 154 -9.66 -21.59 -8.09
N LEU A 155 -9.31 -20.60 -7.26
CA LEU A 155 -8.99 -19.24 -7.72
C LEU A 155 -7.72 -19.20 -8.58
N GLY A 156 -6.78 -20.12 -8.35
CA GLY A 156 -5.47 -20.14 -8.97
C GLY A 156 -4.54 -19.03 -8.48
N TYR A 157 -4.83 -18.43 -7.33
CA TYR A 157 -3.97 -17.43 -6.69
C TYR A 157 -3.06 -18.11 -5.68
N VAL A 158 -1.80 -17.68 -5.62
CA VAL A 158 -0.88 -18.15 -4.59
C VAL A 158 -1.32 -17.54 -3.26
N TYR A 159 -1.47 -18.38 -2.23
CA TYR A 159 -1.82 -17.91 -0.90
C TYR A 159 -1.14 -18.72 0.20
N GLU A 160 -0.93 -18.07 1.34
CA GLU A 160 -0.38 -18.69 2.55
C GLU A 160 -1.26 -18.34 3.75
N VAL A 161 -1.43 -19.30 4.66
CA VAL A 161 -2.17 -19.10 5.92
C VAL A 161 -1.21 -18.60 6.99
N GLU A 162 -1.44 -17.39 7.49
CA GLU A 162 -0.57 -16.66 8.42
C GLU A 162 -1.06 -16.73 9.87
N THR A 163 -2.15 -17.44 10.17
CA THR A 163 -2.80 -17.47 11.50
C THR A 163 -1.87 -17.95 12.64
N ARG A 164 -0.85 -18.76 12.32
CA ARG A 164 0.14 -19.28 13.30
C ARG A 164 1.42 -18.47 13.37
N ASN A 165 1.52 -17.36 12.63
CA ASN A 165 2.72 -16.55 12.60
C ASN A 165 2.78 -15.67 13.86
N GLU A 166 3.75 -15.95 14.74
CA GLU A 166 3.91 -15.24 16.02
C GLU A 166 4.12 -13.74 15.84
N ALA A 167 4.80 -13.30 14.77
CA ALA A 167 4.99 -11.88 14.49
C ALA A 167 3.67 -11.18 14.15
N PHE A 168 2.77 -11.85 13.42
CA PHE A 168 1.43 -11.34 13.16
C PHE A 168 0.57 -11.32 14.42
N GLN A 169 0.67 -12.34 15.28
CA GLN A 169 -0.04 -12.33 16.56
C GLN A 169 0.46 -11.24 17.51
N LEU A 170 1.73 -10.85 17.43
CA LEU A 170 2.31 -9.78 18.23
C LEU A 170 1.96 -8.37 17.73
N LEU A 171 1.83 -8.20 16.41
CA LEU A 171 1.56 -6.89 15.79
C LEU A 171 0.07 -6.60 15.57
N MET A 172 -0.77 -7.64 15.52
CA MET A 172 -2.22 -7.54 15.29
C MET A 172 -3.06 -7.83 16.54
N ARG A 173 -2.43 -7.99 17.71
CA ARG A 173 -3.09 -7.97 19.04
C ARG A 173 -2.96 -6.59 19.68
#